data_AF-A0A1V9RCB7-F1
#
_entry.id   AF-A0A1V9RCB7-F1
#
_cell.length_a   1.000
_cell.length_b   1.000
_cell.length_c   1.000
_cell.angle_alpha   90.00
_cell.angle_beta   90.00
_cell.angle_gamma   90.00
#
_symmetry.space_group_name_H-M   'P 1'
#
loop_
_entity.id
_entity.type
_entity.pdbx_description
1 polymer ?
#
loop_
_entity_poly.entity_id
_entity_poly.type
_entity_poly.pdbx_seq_one_letter_code
_entity_poly.pdbx_strand_id
1 'polypeptide(L)'
;MDEKELYDAVRGVWRASKEKVKTIEYVFGVYDSLIVAVYKPSKWFVCKEAKDRLPRQDIVLTPKNENRLFFVDENYEKGHPLDENESFYIGKSIAGLKLNQSAQNPITYLYPPEER
;
A
#
# COMPACT_ATOMS: atom_id res chain seq x y z
N MET A 1 12.86 2.84 -12.90
CA MET A 1 12.25 2.08 -11.80
C MET A 1 11.23 1.17 -12.47
N ASP A 2 11.39 -0.13 -12.32
CA ASP A 2 10.49 -1.13 -12.89
C ASP A 2 9.18 -1.18 -12.09
N GLU A 3 8.06 -1.57 -12.71
CA GLU A 3 6.76 -1.70 -12.02
C GLU A 3 6.86 -2.64 -10.81
N LYS A 4 7.69 -3.69 -10.92
CA LYS A 4 7.92 -4.63 -9.83
C LYS A 4 8.69 -3.99 -8.68
N GLU A 5 9.68 -3.16 -8.97
CA GLU A 5 10.41 -2.42 -7.93
C GLU A 5 9.50 -1.44 -7.18
N LEU A 6 8.58 -0.79 -7.90
CA LEU A 6 7.59 0.11 -7.32
C LEU A 6 6.63 -0.66 -6.40
N TYR A 7 6.13 -1.81 -6.86
CA TYR A 7 5.27 -2.67 -6.06
C TYR A 7 5.97 -3.19 -4.80
N ASP A 8 7.20 -3.69 -4.91
CA ASP A 8 7.99 -4.15 -3.75
C ASP A 8 8.30 -3.00 -2.78
N ALA A 9 8.46 -1.77 -3.26
CA ALA A 9 8.64 -0.60 -2.41
C ALA A 9 7.37 -0.24 -1.63
N VAL A 10 6.18 -0.30 -2.26
CA VAL A 10 4.91 0.10 -1.64
C VAL A 10 4.33 -0.98 -0.75
N ARG A 11 4.52 -2.27 -1.09
CA ARG A 11 3.86 -3.38 -0.40
C ARG A 11 4.41 -3.69 1.00
N GLY A 12 5.57 -3.15 1.36
CA GLY A 12 6.36 -3.59 2.51
C GLY A 12 6.38 -2.70 3.74
N VAL A 13 6.64 -3.34 4.89
CA VAL A 13 7.22 -2.71 6.09
C VAL A 13 6.33 -1.65 6.76
N TRP A 14 5.01 -1.83 6.66
CA TRP A 14 4.00 -0.96 7.25
C TRP A 14 3.98 -1.06 8.78
N ARG A 15 3.99 0.10 9.44
CA ARG A 15 3.75 0.21 10.88
C ARG A 15 2.24 0.37 11.12
N ALA A 16 1.52 -0.75 11.06
CA ALA A 16 0.08 -0.81 11.30
C ALA A 16 -0.27 -2.04 12.15
N SER A 17 -1.46 -2.05 12.76
CA SER A 17 -1.99 -3.21 13.49
C SER A 17 -2.82 -4.10 12.56
N LYS A 18 -2.90 -5.40 12.87
CA LYS A 18 -3.69 -6.39 12.09
C LYS A 18 -5.15 -5.97 11.94
N GLU A 19 -5.72 -5.29 12.93
CA GLU A 19 -7.10 -4.83 12.90
C GLU A 19 -7.30 -3.64 11.96
N LYS A 20 -6.37 -2.67 11.97
CA LYS A 20 -6.43 -1.52 11.07
C LYS A 20 -6.28 -1.91 9.61
N VAL A 21 -5.40 -2.86 9.30
CA VAL A 21 -5.19 -3.26 7.90
C VAL A 21 -6.37 -3.99 7.28
N LYS A 22 -7.26 -4.57 8.10
CA LYS A 22 -8.50 -5.21 7.60
C LYS A 22 -9.50 -4.20 7.04
N THR A 23 -9.43 -2.94 7.46
CA THR A 23 -10.32 -1.87 6.95
C THR A 23 -9.69 -1.11 5.78
N ILE A 24 -8.51 -1.50 5.31
CA ILE A 24 -7.82 -0.83 4.21
C ILE A 24 -8.23 -1.52 2.91
N GLU A 25 -8.87 -0.76 2.03
CA GLU A 25 -9.25 -1.24 0.70
C GLU A 25 -8.18 -0.95 -0.36
N TYR A 26 -7.49 0.18 -0.25
CA TYR A 26 -6.47 0.62 -1.20
C TYR A 26 -5.22 1.14 -0.49
N VAL A 27 -4.07 0.93 -1.12
CA VAL A 27 -2.80 1.47 -0.68
C VAL A 27 -2.20 2.34 -1.78
N PHE A 28 -1.82 3.56 -1.42
CA PHE A 28 -1.23 4.53 -2.33
C PHE A 28 0.30 4.56 -2.20
N GLY A 29 0.99 4.39 -3.33
CA GLY A 29 2.38 4.75 -3.50
C GLY A 29 2.48 6.22 -3.91
N VAL A 30 3.17 7.02 -3.10
CA VAL A 30 3.22 8.49 -3.26
C VAL A 30 4.67 8.93 -3.36
N TYR A 31 4.99 9.71 -4.39
CA TYR A 31 6.30 10.30 -4.58
C TYR A 31 6.15 11.75 -5.02
N ASP A 32 6.83 12.69 -4.35
CA ASP A 32 6.75 14.12 -4.63
C ASP A 32 5.30 14.65 -4.72
N SER A 33 4.46 14.25 -3.76
CA SER A 33 3.02 14.56 -3.73
C SER A 33 2.19 14.03 -4.91
N LEU A 34 2.75 13.17 -5.75
CA LEU A 34 2.06 12.49 -6.85
C LEU A 34 1.76 11.05 -6.46
N ILE A 35 0.55 10.58 -6.72
CA ILE A 35 0.20 9.17 -6.60
C ILE A 35 0.79 8.45 -7.82
N VAL A 36 1.81 7.65 -7.58
CA VAL A 36 2.54 6.89 -8.61
C VAL A 36 2.08 5.44 -8.69
N ALA A 37 1.44 4.93 -7.64
CA ALA A 37 0.87 3.59 -7.62
C ALA A 37 -0.37 3.52 -6.72
N VAL A 38 -1.30 2.65 -7.08
CA VAL A 38 -2.46 2.29 -6.27
C VAL A 38 -2.55 0.78 -6.32
N TYR A 39 -2.66 0.14 -5.16
CA TYR A 39 -2.80 -1.31 -5.06
C TYR A 39 -3.95 -1.70 -4.17
N LYS A 40 -4.57 -2.83 -4.48
CA LYS A 40 -5.67 -3.40 -3.70
C LYS A 40 -5.18 -4.58 -2.87
N PRO A 41 -4.78 -4.37 -1.60
CA PRO A 41 -4.26 -5.43 -0.76
C PRO A 41 -5.29 -6.56 -0.59
N SER A 42 -5.01 -7.71 -1.21
CA SER A 42 -5.85 -8.91 -1.10
C SER A 42 -5.61 -9.62 0.23
N LYS A 43 -4.34 -9.66 0.68
CA LYS A 43 -3.93 -10.30 1.93
C LYS A 43 -2.84 -9.51 2.62
N TRP A 44 -2.91 -9.46 3.94
CA TRP A 44 -1.89 -8.85 4.80
C TRP A 44 -1.17 -9.93 5.59
N PHE A 45 0.15 -9.81 5.68
CA PHE A 45 1.03 -10.74 6.38
C PHE A 45 1.91 -9.98 7.37
N VAL A 46 2.27 -10.63 8.46
CA VAL A 46 3.30 -10.12 9.37
C VAL A 46 4.65 -10.58 8.85
N CYS A 47 5.63 -9.67 8.85
CA CYS A 47 6.99 -9.95 8.38
C CYS A 47 7.60 -11.20 9.02
N LYS A 48 7.34 -11.49 10.31
CA LYS A 48 7.82 -12.71 10.98
C LYS A 48 7.13 -14.01 10.56
N GLU A 49 5.86 -13.94 10.15
CA GLU A 49 5.04 -15.11 9.81
C GLU A 49 5.29 -15.59 8.37
N ALA A 50 5.65 -14.67 7.46
CA ALA A 50 5.78 -14.97 6.03
C ALA A 50 7.11 -14.46 5.46
N LYS A 51 8.23 -14.99 5.99
CA LYS A 51 9.60 -14.60 5.56
C LYS A 51 9.88 -14.85 4.08
N ASP A 52 9.32 -15.94 3.55
CA ASP A 52 9.48 -16.36 2.16
C ASP A 52 8.86 -15.37 1.14
N ARG A 53 7.87 -14.58 1.58
CA ARG A 53 7.09 -13.66 0.74
C ARG A 53 7.44 -12.20 0.94
N LEU A 54 8.54 -11.91 1.63
CA LEU A 54 8.97 -10.55 1.90
C LEU A 54 9.25 -9.80 0.58
N PRO A 55 8.90 -8.51 0.50
CA PRO A 55 9.14 -7.67 -0.68
C PRO A 55 10.62 -7.56 -1.05
N ARG A 56 11.50 -7.67 -0.06
CA ARG A 56 12.94 -7.70 -0.30
C ARG A 56 13.54 -8.82 0.53
N GLN A 57 14.27 -9.70 -0.13
CA GLN A 57 15.00 -10.80 0.52
C GLN A 57 16.14 -10.30 1.41
N ASP A 58 16.61 -9.06 1.18
CA ASP A 58 17.64 -8.41 1.99
C ASP A 58 17.11 -7.85 3.34
N ILE A 59 15.80 -7.92 3.61
CA ILE A 59 15.24 -7.42 4.87
C ILE A 59 15.68 -8.32 6.03
N VAL A 60 16.65 -7.84 6.81
CA VAL A 60 16.99 -8.43 8.09
C VAL A 60 15.86 -8.15 9.10
N LEU A 61 15.18 -9.21 9.52
CA LEU A 61 14.15 -9.14 10.56
C LEU A 61 14.82 -8.97 11.92
N THR A 62 14.70 -7.77 12.46
CA THR A 62 15.03 -7.40 13.82
C THR A 62 13.75 -7.32 14.67
N PRO A 63 13.87 -7.28 16.01
CA PRO A 63 12.71 -7.09 16.89
C PRO A 63 11.88 -5.83 16.60
N LYS A 64 12.47 -4.84 15.91
CA LYS A 64 11.82 -3.57 15.56
C LYS A 64 10.96 -3.62 14.28
N ASN A 65 11.19 -4.60 13.41
CA ASN A 65 10.48 -4.76 12.14
C ASN A 65 9.79 -6.12 11.98
N GLU A 66 10.02 -7.08 12.88
CA GLU A 66 9.36 -8.40 12.84
C GLU A 66 7.82 -8.32 12.92
N ASN A 67 7.27 -7.33 13.63
CA ASN A 67 5.83 -7.13 13.81
C ASN A 67 5.22 -6.17 12.77
N ARG A 68 6.01 -5.71 11.80
CA ARG A 68 5.50 -4.89 10.70
C ARG A 68 4.70 -5.75 9.75
N LEU A 69 3.79 -5.10 9.04
CA LEU A 69 2.89 -5.74 8.09
C LEU A 69 3.36 -5.45 6.67
N PHE A 70 3.10 -6.39 5.78
CA PHE A 70 3.21 -6.20 4.35
C PHE A 70 1.96 -6.79 3.69
N PHE A 71 1.60 -6.29 2.53
CA PHE A 71 0.47 -6.83 1.79
C PHE A 71 0.91 -7.54 0.52
N VAL A 72 -0.03 -8.32 -0.02
CA VAL A 72 0.02 -8.92 -1.33
C VAL A 72 -1.26 -8.53 -2.05
N ASP A 73 -1.11 -7.98 -3.24
CA ASP A 73 -2.17 -7.76 -4.20
C ASP A 73 -2.16 -8.92 -5.21
N GLU A 74 -3.18 -9.78 -5.13
CA GLU A 74 -3.29 -10.92 -6.05
C GLU A 74 -3.65 -10.50 -7.47
N ASN A 75 -4.28 -9.33 -7.67
CA ASN A 75 -4.57 -8.83 -9.02
C ASN A 75 -3.28 -8.40 -9.70
N TYR A 76 -2.44 -7.64 -9.00
CA TYR A 76 -1.12 -7.25 -9.50
C TYR A 76 -0.25 -8.48 -9.81
N GLU A 77 -0.14 -9.45 -8.90
CA GLU A 77 0.67 -10.66 -9.10
C GLU A 77 0.18 -11.54 -10.26
N LYS A 78 -1.11 -11.49 -10.59
CA LYS A 78 -1.70 -12.20 -11.73
C LYS A 78 -1.66 -11.40 -13.04
N GLY A 79 -1.17 -10.16 -13.01
CA GLY A 79 -1.17 -9.26 -14.16
C GLY A 79 -2.57 -8.84 -14.60
N HIS A 80 -3.52 -8.80 -13.67
CA HIS A 80 -4.86 -8.28 -13.94
C HIS A 80 -4.80 -6.77 -14.18
N PRO A 81 -5.70 -6.22 -15.01
CA PRO A 81 -5.79 -4.78 -15.20
C PRO A 81 -6.24 -4.07 -13.92
N LEU A 82 -5.80 -2.82 -13.78
CA LEU A 82 -6.20 -1.91 -12.72
C LEU A 82 -7.71 -1.70 -12.72
N ASP A 83 -8.31 -1.62 -11.54
CA ASP A 83 -9.71 -1.23 -11.41
C ASP A 83 -9.92 0.28 -11.65
N GLU A 84 -11.19 0.69 -11.69
CA GLU A 84 -11.58 2.08 -11.97
C GLU A 84 -11.00 3.07 -10.95
N ASN A 85 -10.94 2.69 -9.66
CA ASN A 85 -10.40 3.55 -8.61
C ASN A 85 -8.87 3.61 -8.71
N GLU A 86 -8.23 2.46 -8.93
CA GLU A 86 -6.77 2.40 -9.13
C GLU A 86 -6.35 3.32 -10.29
N SER A 87 -7.02 3.20 -11.42
CA SER A 87 -6.78 4.04 -12.60
C SER A 87 -7.10 5.51 -12.36
N PHE A 88 -8.14 5.82 -11.58
CA PHE A 88 -8.57 7.19 -11.30
C PHE A 88 -7.58 7.97 -10.43
N TYR A 89 -6.94 7.31 -9.45
CA TYR A 89 -6.03 7.98 -8.52
C TYR A 89 -4.59 8.09 -9.04
N ILE A 90 -4.16 7.18 -9.92
CA ILE A 90 -2.83 7.24 -10.54
C ILE A 90 -2.65 8.59 -11.27
N GLY A 91 -1.51 9.24 -11.03
CA GLY A 91 -1.17 10.54 -11.63
C GLY A 91 -1.86 11.74 -10.98
N LYS A 92 -2.69 11.55 -9.95
CA LYS A 92 -3.27 12.67 -9.19
C LYS A 92 -2.34 13.15 -8.09
N SER A 93 -2.40 14.45 -7.81
CA SER A 93 -1.69 15.01 -6.68
C SER A 93 -2.42 14.72 -5.38
N ILE A 94 -1.68 14.26 -4.39
CA ILE A 94 -2.19 14.03 -3.04
C ILE A 94 -2.49 15.34 -2.31
N ALA A 95 -1.92 16.47 -2.76
CA ALA A 95 -2.20 17.79 -2.20
C ALA A 95 -3.64 18.24 -2.43
N GLY A 96 -4.30 17.72 -3.47
CA GLY A 96 -5.72 17.94 -3.74
C GLY A 96 -6.65 17.06 -2.89
N LEU A 97 -6.12 16.05 -2.21
CA LEU A 97 -6.88 15.18 -1.31
C LEU A 97 -6.81 15.75 0.10
N LYS A 98 -7.96 15.80 0.81
CA LYS A 98 -8.01 16.21 2.23
C LYS A 98 -7.35 15.13 3.10
N LEU A 99 -6.02 15.11 3.13
CA LEU A 99 -5.25 14.22 3.98
C LEU A 99 -5.04 14.83 5.37
N ASN A 100 -5.03 13.97 6.39
CA ASN A 100 -4.60 14.36 7.72
C ASN A 100 -3.05 14.39 7.77
N GLN A 101 -2.47 15.56 7.50
CA GLN A 101 -1.03 15.77 7.28
C GLN A 101 -0.14 15.47 8.51
N SER A 102 -0.73 15.29 9.70
CA SER A 102 0.01 15.03 10.96
C SER A 102 0.37 13.55 11.20
N ALA A 103 -0.01 12.62 10.30
CA ALA A 103 0.26 11.20 10.48
C ALA A 103 1.54 10.75 9.75
N GLN A 104 2.48 10.13 10.47
CA GLN A 104 3.72 9.56 9.89
C GLN A 104 3.46 8.48 8.81
N ASN A 105 2.28 7.86 8.83
CA ASN A 105 1.71 7.05 7.75
C ASN A 105 0.25 7.49 7.63
N PRO A 106 -0.10 8.42 6.71
CA PRO A 106 -1.46 8.92 6.64
C PRO A 106 -2.37 7.86 6.04
N ILE A 107 -2.88 6.96 6.88
CA ILE A 107 -4.06 6.17 6.57
C ILE A 107 -5.21 7.18 6.45
N THR A 108 -5.56 7.56 5.24
CA THR A 108 -6.67 8.45 4.96
C THR A 108 -7.81 7.65 4.36
N TYR A 109 -8.99 7.78 4.97
CA TYR A 109 -10.24 7.26 4.42
C TYR A 109 -10.68 8.20 3.29
N LEU A 110 -10.56 7.74 2.04
CA LEU A 110 -11.16 8.44 0.91
C LEU A 110 -12.55 7.84 0.70
N TYR A 111 -13.58 8.65 0.91
CA TYR A 111 -14.94 8.27 0.49
C TYR A 111 -15.03 8.45 -1.02
N PRO A 112 -15.61 7.48 -1.76
CA PRO A 112 -15.94 7.71 -3.16
C PRO A 112 -16.88 8.92 -3.26
N PRO A 113 -16.75 9.77 -4.30
CA PRO A 113 -17.66 10.89 -4.48
C PRO A 113 -19.09 10.35 -4.64
N GLU A 114 -20.02 10.88 -3.85
CA GLU A 114 -21.45 10.60 -4.03
C GLU A 114 -21.83 11.04 -5.45
N GLU A 115 -22.35 10.10 -6.26
CA GLU A 115 -22.97 10.44 -7.53
C GLU A 115 -24.12 11.43 -7.26
N ARG A 116 -24.01 12.62 -7.86
CA ARG A 116 -25.00 13.69 -7.76
C ARG A 116 -25.92 13.70 -8.96
#